data_AF-F4S0L5-F1
#
_entry.id   AF-F4S0L5-F1
#
_cell.length_a   1.000
_cell.length_b   1.000
_cell.length_c   1.000
_cell.angle_alpha   90.00
_cell.angle_beta   90.00
_cell.angle_gamma   90.00
#
_symmetry.space_group_name_H-M   'P 1'
#
loop_
_entity.id
_entity.type
_entity.pdbx_description
1 polymer ?
#
loop_
_entity_poly.entity_id
_entity_poly.type
_entity_poly.pdbx_seq_one_letter_code
_entity_poly.pdbx_strand_id
1 'polypeptide(L)'
;MSLPRIVSQVVILGSQILGKAFVEAYKQAARNARSGTASSVGGAEGAGANSFQGVDSSSSLITRKHRMSVDEACQILNVKSVPFQSGPTDPVVSEELVNMLKAYERLHKANENTSIYILSKVVRAKDRISAEVELASQK
;
A
#
# COMPACT_ATOMS: atom_id res chain seq x y z
N MET A 1 13.75 2.59 -52.14
CA MET A 1 12.78 3.10 -51.14
C MET A 1 13.25 4.47 -50.68
N SER A 2 12.49 5.54 -50.93
CA SER A 2 12.93 6.90 -50.60
C SER A 2 12.81 7.16 -49.08
N LEU A 3 13.92 7.52 -48.43
CA LEU A 3 14.01 7.90 -47.00
C LEU A 3 12.84 8.77 -46.49
N PRO A 4 12.36 9.81 -47.22
CA PRO A 4 11.31 10.70 -46.73
C PRO A 4 9.99 9.96 -46.42
N ARG A 5 9.67 8.91 -47.18
CA ARG A 5 8.44 8.15 -46.98
C ARG A 5 8.51 7.26 -45.74
N ILE A 6 9.65 6.65 -45.50
CA ILE A 6 9.87 5.82 -44.29
C ILE A 6 9.76 6.68 -43.04
N VAL A 7 10.38 7.87 -43.02
CA VAL A 7 10.29 8.80 -41.89
C VAL A 7 8.84 9.23 -41.64
N SER A 8 8.11 9.61 -42.69
CA SER A 8 6.70 9.99 -42.55
C SER A 8 5.83 8.86 -41.98
N GLN A 9 6.11 7.62 -42.36
CA GLN A 9 5.34 6.45 -41.95
C GLN A 9 5.60 6.08 -40.48
N VAL A 10 6.85 6.20 -40.02
CA VAL A 10 7.21 6.01 -38.60
C VAL A 10 6.58 7.07 -37.71
N VAL A 11 6.57 8.33 -38.15
CA VAL A 11 5.95 9.43 -37.38
C VAL A 11 4.44 9.23 -37.26
N ILE A 12 3.76 8.90 -38.36
CA ILE A 12 2.32 8.65 -38.35
C ILE A 12 1.97 7.46 -37.46
N LEU A 13 2.70 6.34 -37.60
CA LEU A 13 2.43 5.14 -36.82
C LEU A 13 2.75 5.36 -35.32
N GLY A 14 3.87 6.02 -35.02
CA GLY A 14 4.27 6.33 -33.64
C GLY A 14 3.27 7.27 -32.95
N SER A 15 2.76 8.28 -33.65
CA SER A 15 1.78 9.21 -33.09
C SER A 15 0.43 8.54 -32.75
N GLN A 16 -0.01 7.57 -33.55
CA GLN A 16 -1.24 6.82 -33.30
C GLN A 16 -1.14 5.91 -32.08
N ILE A 17 -0.02 5.20 -31.91
CA ILE A 17 0.22 4.37 -30.72
C ILE A 17 0.29 5.24 -29.47
N LEU A 18 1.06 6.32 -29.51
CA LEU A 18 1.25 7.20 -28.36
C LEU A 18 -0.07 7.87 -27.95
N GLY A 19 -0.84 8.39 -28.92
CA GLY A 19 -2.14 9.01 -28.66
C GLY A 19 -3.15 8.06 -28.01
N LYS A 20 -3.24 6.80 -28.47
CA LYS A 20 -4.16 5.81 -27.87
C LYS A 20 -3.75 5.42 -26.45
N ALA A 21 -2.45 5.25 -26.19
CA ALA A 21 -1.95 4.94 -24.86
C ALA A 21 -2.24 6.07 -23.86
N PHE A 22 -2.05 7.33 -24.25
CA PHE A 22 -2.38 8.48 -23.39
C PHE A 22 -3.88 8.57 -23.09
N VAL A 23 -4.76 8.29 -24.04
CA VAL A 23 -6.22 8.30 -23.81
C VAL A 23 -6.66 7.18 -22.88
N GLU A 24 -6.10 5.97 -23.03
CA GLU A 24 -6.39 4.86 -22.12
C GLU A 24 -5.88 5.11 -20.71
N ALA A 25 -4.64 5.61 -20.58
CA ALA A 25 -4.07 6.02 -19.30
C ALA A 25 -4.89 7.16 -18.67
N TYR A 26 -5.32 8.14 -19.45
CA TYR A 26 -6.19 9.22 -18.95
C TYR A 26 -7.55 8.69 -18.50
N LYS A 27 -8.18 7.77 -19.25
CA LYS A 27 -9.44 7.12 -18.83
C LYS A 27 -9.25 6.30 -17.56
N GLN A 28 -8.14 5.58 -17.42
CA GLN A 28 -7.81 4.85 -16.20
C GLN A 28 -7.60 5.80 -15.01
N ALA A 29 -6.83 6.87 -15.21
CA ALA A 29 -6.63 7.91 -14.21
C ALA A 29 -7.94 8.61 -13.82
N ALA A 30 -8.81 8.91 -14.79
CA ALA A 30 -10.12 9.51 -14.54
C ALA A 30 -11.08 8.56 -13.81
N ARG A 31 -11.06 7.25 -14.09
CA ARG A 31 -11.83 6.25 -13.33
C ARG A 31 -11.33 6.15 -11.90
N ASN A 32 -10.02 6.13 -11.70
CA ASN A 32 -9.40 6.11 -10.37
C ASN A 32 -9.66 7.41 -9.60
N ALA A 33 -9.66 8.56 -10.29
CA ALA A 33 -9.99 9.85 -9.72
C ALA A 33 -11.48 9.94 -9.37
N ARG A 34 -12.39 9.41 -10.21
CA ARG A 34 -13.84 9.39 -9.93
C ARG A 34 -14.22 8.43 -8.81
N SER A 35 -13.60 7.25 -8.74
CA SER A 35 -13.72 6.37 -7.57
C SER A 35 -13.04 6.98 -6.34
N GLY A 36 -12.05 7.86 -6.55
CA GLY A 36 -11.37 8.61 -5.51
C GLY A 36 -12.13 9.84 -5.02
N THR A 37 -12.95 10.51 -5.82
CA THR A 37 -13.61 11.78 -5.44
C THR A 37 -14.78 11.63 -4.46
N ALA A 38 -15.28 10.41 -4.22
CA ALA A 38 -16.10 10.12 -3.03
C ALA A 38 -15.25 9.85 -1.77
N SER A 39 -13.92 9.90 -1.86
CA SER A 39 -12.97 9.54 -0.79
C SER A 39 -11.70 10.41 -0.76
N SER A 40 -11.63 11.56 -1.46
CA SER A 40 -10.40 12.33 -1.62
C SER A 40 -10.56 13.86 -1.57
N VAL A 41 -11.56 14.38 -0.86
CA VAL A 41 -11.52 15.80 -0.42
C VAL A 41 -10.84 15.81 0.95
N GLY A 42 -9.51 15.90 0.94
CA GLY A 42 -8.72 16.07 2.17
C GLY A 42 -7.26 15.63 2.08
N GLY A 43 -6.46 16.34 1.27
CA GLY A 43 -4.99 16.42 1.34
C GLY A 43 -4.23 15.11 1.08
N ALA A 44 -3.71 14.85 -0.12
CA ALA A 44 -2.40 15.34 -0.56
C ALA A 44 -1.37 15.31 0.58
N GLU A 45 -0.64 14.20 0.73
CA GLU A 45 0.83 14.06 0.75
C GLU A 45 1.13 12.54 0.78
N GLY A 46 1.83 12.00 -0.23
CA GLY A 46 2.20 10.57 -0.26
C GLY A 46 1.79 9.88 -1.56
N ALA A 47 2.50 10.21 -2.64
CA ALA A 47 2.59 9.36 -3.81
C ALA A 47 3.01 7.95 -3.37
N GLY A 48 2.24 6.92 -3.76
CA GLY A 48 2.60 5.52 -3.52
C GLY A 48 1.59 4.67 -2.75
N ALA A 49 0.39 5.16 -2.47
CA ALA A 49 -0.69 4.27 -2.05
C ALA A 49 -1.16 3.44 -3.25
N ASN A 50 -0.44 2.34 -3.50
CA ASN A 50 -0.88 1.23 -4.33
C ASN A 50 -2.36 0.96 -4.01
N SER A 51 -3.23 1.39 -4.91
CA SER A 51 -4.64 1.02 -4.91
C SER A 51 -4.67 -0.47 -5.23
N PHE A 52 -4.47 -1.29 -4.19
CA PHE A 52 -4.74 -2.72 -4.21
C PHE A 52 -6.25 -2.86 -4.46
N GLN A 53 -6.60 -2.88 -5.74
CA GLN A 53 -7.95 -3.04 -6.23
C GLN A 53 -8.24 -4.54 -6.20
N GLY A 54 -8.55 -5.05 -5.01
CA GLY A 54 -8.87 -6.46 -4.79
C GLY A 54 -8.82 -6.97 -3.34
N VAL A 55 -8.47 -6.15 -2.35
CA VAL A 55 -8.33 -6.63 -0.96
C VAL A 55 -9.66 -6.39 -0.30
N ASP A 56 -10.21 -7.48 0.24
CA ASP A 56 -11.27 -7.57 1.23
C ASP A 56 -11.67 -6.21 1.82
N SER A 57 -12.94 -5.81 1.63
CA SER A 57 -13.52 -4.55 2.12
C SER A 57 -13.13 -4.23 3.57
N SER A 58 -12.92 -5.27 4.37
CA SER A 58 -12.48 -5.25 5.77
C SER A 58 -11.07 -4.64 5.93
N SER A 59 -10.08 -5.08 5.15
CA SER A 59 -8.70 -4.60 5.25
C SER A 59 -8.53 -3.18 4.65
N SER A 60 -9.40 -2.79 3.72
CA SER A 60 -9.53 -1.40 3.25
C SER A 60 -10.04 -0.45 4.35
N LEU A 61 -10.95 -0.89 5.22
CA LEU A 61 -11.42 -0.10 6.36
C LEU A 61 -10.33 0.09 7.42
N ILE A 62 -9.56 -0.96 7.71
CA ILE A 62 -8.44 -0.89 8.67
C ILE A 62 -7.36 0.07 8.17
N THR A 63 -7.01 -0.01 6.88
CA THR A 63 -6.04 0.90 6.27
C THR A 63 -6.48 2.36 6.38
N ARG A 64 -7.80 2.65 6.25
CA ARG A 64 -8.35 4.00 6.50
C ARG A 64 -8.26 4.43 7.97
N LYS A 65 -8.50 3.52 8.92
CA LYS A 65 -8.41 3.82 10.36
C LYS A 65 -6.98 4.13 10.81
N HIS A 66 -6.02 3.29 10.44
CA HIS A 66 -4.63 3.44 10.87
C HIS A 66 -3.81 4.38 9.97
N ARG A 67 -4.32 4.71 8.78
CA ARG A 67 -3.62 5.47 7.72
C ARG A 67 -2.23 4.87 7.42
N MET A 68 -2.15 3.53 7.41
CA MET A 68 -0.93 2.75 7.26
C MET A 68 -1.25 1.43 6.57
N SER A 69 -0.43 1.02 5.60
CA SER A 69 -0.57 -0.27 4.92
C SER A 69 0.06 -1.40 5.76
N VAL A 70 -0.30 -2.66 5.49
CA VAL A 70 0.31 -3.83 6.16
C VAL A 70 1.81 -3.89 5.87
N ASP A 71 2.20 -3.60 4.63
CA ASP A 71 3.60 -3.61 4.20
C ASP A 71 4.42 -2.51 4.90
N GLU A 72 3.87 -1.29 5.01
CA GLU A 72 4.50 -0.21 5.79
C GLU A 72 4.67 -0.61 7.26
N ALA A 73 3.68 -1.25 7.86
CA ALA A 73 3.76 -1.71 9.25
C ALA A 73 4.85 -2.79 9.45
N CYS A 74 4.98 -3.72 8.49
CA CYS A 74 6.02 -4.74 8.52
C CYS A 74 7.42 -4.13 8.40
N GLN A 75 7.57 -3.14 7.51
CA GLN A 75 8.84 -2.43 7.33
C GLN A 75 9.24 -1.61 8.57
N ILE A 76 8.29 -0.91 9.20
CA ILE A 76 8.56 -0.14 10.43
C ILE A 76 9.06 -1.03 11.56
N LEU A 77 8.49 -2.23 11.71
CA LEU A 77 8.85 -3.17 12.76
C LEU A 77 9.98 -4.12 12.35
N ASN A 78 10.49 -3.99 11.13
CA ASN A 78 11.52 -4.85 10.52
C ASN A 78 11.20 -6.35 10.67
N VAL A 79 9.95 -6.70 10.37
CA VAL A 79 9.45 -8.08 10.38
C VAL A 79 9.14 -8.53 8.96
N LYS A 80 9.25 -9.84 8.71
CA LYS A 80 8.97 -10.39 7.40
C LYS A 80 7.47 -10.26 7.10
N SER A 81 7.14 -9.81 5.90
CA SER A 81 5.75 -9.77 5.43
C SER A 81 5.25 -11.22 5.25
N VAL A 82 4.61 -11.76 6.27
CA VAL A 82 3.88 -13.03 6.16
C VAL A 82 2.43 -12.76 5.79
N PRO A 83 1.76 -13.66 5.06
CA PRO A 83 0.33 -13.56 4.84
C PRO A 83 -0.39 -13.79 6.17
N PHE A 84 -0.62 -12.70 6.92
CA PHE A 84 -1.39 -12.72 8.17
C PHE A 84 -2.85 -13.17 7.98
N GLN A 85 -3.28 -13.36 6.72
CA GLN A 85 -4.59 -13.89 6.33
C GLN A 85 -4.81 -15.35 6.73
N SER A 86 -3.75 -16.13 6.98
CA SER A 86 -3.87 -17.55 7.39
C SER A 86 -4.28 -17.73 8.85
N GLY A 87 -4.41 -16.64 9.62
CA GLY A 87 -4.76 -16.68 11.04
C GLY A 87 -3.65 -17.25 11.94
N PRO A 88 -3.88 -17.31 13.26
CA PRO A 88 -2.89 -17.78 14.24
C PRO A 88 -2.60 -19.30 14.19
N THR A 89 -3.30 -20.04 13.34
CA THR A 89 -3.24 -21.51 13.26
C THR A 89 -1.93 -22.02 12.65
N ASP A 90 -1.27 -21.19 11.84
CA ASP A 90 0.02 -21.53 11.24
C ASP A 90 1.18 -21.25 12.23
N PRO A 91 2.09 -22.22 12.46
CA PRO A 91 3.20 -22.05 13.40
C PRO A 91 4.11 -20.88 13.01
N VAL A 92 4.27 -20.63 11.70
CA VAL A 92 5.08 -19.53 11.14
C VAL A 92 4.52 -18.15 11.54
N VAL A 93 3.19 -17.99 11.60
CA VAL A 93 2.56 -16.71 11.94
C VAL A 93 2.74 -16.42 13.44
N SER A 94 2.63 -17.44 14.29
CA SER A 94 2.82 -17.27 15.74
C SER A 94 4.25 -16.86 16.10
N GLU A 95 5.27 -17.44 15.46
CA GLU A 95 6.67 -17.07 15.67
C GLU A 95 6.94 -15.63 15.23
N GLU A 96 6.42 -15.23 14.07
CA GLU A 96 6.55 -13.85 13.56
C GLU A 96 5.83 -12.82 14.44
N LEU A 97 4.67 -13.16 15.02
CA LEU A 97 3.98 -12.29 15.97
C LEU A 97 4.80 -12.07 17.26
N VAL A 98 5.46 -13.11 17.76
CA VAL A 98 6.36 -12.97 18.91
C VAL A 98 7.56 -12.10 18.55
N ASN A 99 8.15 -12.27 17.37
CA ASN A 99 9.25 -11.44 16.89
C ASN A 99 8.83 -9.98 16.71
N MET A 100 7.62 -9.77 16.20
CA MET A 100 6.99 -8.46 16.04
C MET A 100 6.78 -7.74 17.38
N LEU A 101 6.28 -8.43 18.41
CA LEU A 101 6.13 -7.86 19.75
C LEU A 101 7.48 -7.47 20.37
N LYS A 102 8.48 -8.36 20.27
CA LYS A 102 9.85 -8.06 20.71
C LYS A 102 10.44 -6.87 19.96
N ALA A 103 10.17 -6.75 18.66
CA ALA A 103 10.62 -5.64 17.86
C ALA A 103 9.96 -4.33 18.30
N TYR A 104 8.64 -4.35 18.47
CA TYR A 104 7.86 -3.24 19.00
C TYR A 104 8.40 -2.76 20.35
N GLU A 105 8.61 -3.64 21.32
CA GLU A 105 9.11 -3.26 22.65
C GLU A 105 10.48 -2.58 22.57
N ARG A 106 11.39 -3.13 21.76
CA ARG A 106 12.72 -2.56 21.55
C ARG A 106 12.66 -1.18 20.91
N LEU A 107 11.86 -1.03 19.85
CA LEU A 107 11.68 0.22 19.12
C LEU A 107 10.95 1.27 19.97
N HIS A 108 9.94 0.86 20.73
CA HIS A 108 9.20 1.74 21.62
C HIS A 108 10.13 2.29 22.70
N LYS A 109 10.84 1.41 23.41
CA LYS A 109 11.80 1.79 24.46
C LYS A 109 12.92 2.69 23.94
N ALA A 110 13.46 2.38 22.76
CA ALA A 110 14.50 3.21 22.13
C ALA A 110 13.98 4.62 21.76
N ASN A 111 12.69 4.75 21.49
CA ASN A 111 12.07 5.97 21.00
C ASN A 111 11.23 6.73 22.05
N GLU A 112 11.20 6.30 23.32
CA GLU A 112 10.39 6.91 24.39
C GLU A 112 10.62 8.43 24.55
N ASN A 113 11.87 8.86 24.41
CA ASN A 113 12.27 10.28 24.54
C ASN A 113 12.51 10.97 23.19
N THR A 114 12.09 10.36 22.10
CA THR A 114 12.26 10.91 20.75
C THR A 114 10.99 11.66 20.30
N SER A 115 10.85 11.92 19.00
CA SER A 115 9.65 12.59 18.49
C SER A 115 8.39 11.76 18.75
N ILE A 116 7.34 12.43 19.20
CA ILE A 116 5.99 11.87 19.38
C ILE A 116 5.49 11.23 18.07
N TYR A 117 5.89 11.80 16.93
CA TYR A 117 5.55 11.27 15.62
C TYR A 117 6.11 9.86 15.37
N ILE A 118 7.40 9.64 15.65
CA ILE A 118 8.04 8.32 15.49
C ILE A 118 7.41 7.32 16.44
N LEU A 119 7.21 7.70 17.71
CA LEU A 119 6.54 6.83 18.69
C LEU A 119 5.13 6.45 18.22
N SER A 120 4.36 7.42 17.72
CA SER A 120 3.02 7.20 17.17
C SER A 120 3.03 6.28 15.96
N LYS A 121 4.06 6.34 15.10
CA LYS A 121 4.21 5.44 13.95
C LYS A 121 4.50 4.01 14.39
N VAL A 122 5.36 3.80 15.39
CA VAL A 122 5.65 2.47 15.94
C VAL A 122 4.40 1.85 16.58
N VAL A 123 3.63 2.63 17.35
CA VAL A 123 2.36 2.18 17.94
C VAL A 123 1.32 1.83 16.87
N ARG A 124 1.13 2.70 15.87
CA ARG A 124 0.19 2.44 14.77
C ARG A 124 0.56 1.21 13.95
N ALA A 125 1.85 0.96 13.73
CA ALA A 125 2.33 -0.23 13.04
C ALA A 125 1.95 -1.50 13.80
N LYS A 126 2.07 -1.47 15.13
CA LYS A 126 1.63 -2.58 15.98
C LYS A 126 0.13 -2.82 15.86
N ASP A 127 -0.67 -1.78 16.06
CA ASP A 127 -2.13 -1.90 16.02
C ASP A 127 -2.62 -2.36 14.64
N ARG A 128 -1.97 -1.92 13.56
CA ARG A 128 -2.30 -2.31 12.19
C ARG A 128 -2.12 -3.81 11.95
N ILE A 129 -1.03 -4.40 12.43
CA ILE A 129 -0.77 -5.85 12.30
C ILE A 129 -1.73 -6.63 13.21
N SER A 130 -1.92 -6.20 14.45
CA SER A 130 -2.87 -6.84 15.38
C SER A 130 -4.29 -6.88 14.82
N ALA A 131 -4.75 -5.79 14.19
CA ALA A 131 -6.06 -5.74 13.56
C ALA A 131 -6.18 -6.67 12.34
N GLU A 132 -5.10 -6.89 11.58
CA GLU A 132 -5.13 -7.85 10.46
C GLU A 132 -5.23 -9.30 10.95
N VAL A 133 -4.50 -9.63 12.03
CA VAL A 133 -4.58 -10.95 12.67
C VAL A 133 -5.97 -11.21 13.26
N GLU A 134 -6.58 -10.18 13.86
CA GLU A 134 -7.94 -10.28 14.39
C GLU A 134 -8.95 -10.53 13.27
N LEU A 135 -8.86 -9.82 12.14
CA LEU A 135 -9.70 -10.10 10.97
C LEU A 135 -9.51 -11.52 10.45
N ALA A 136 -8.28 -12.00 10.39
CA ALA A 136 -7.99 -13.35 9.95
C ALA A 136 -8.53 -14.42 10.91
N SER A 137 -8.68 -14.08 12.20
CA SER A 137 -9.27 -14.98 13.21
C SER A 137 -10.80 -14.99 13.17
N GLN A 138 -11.42 -13.91 12.68
CA GLN A 138 -12.88 -13.78 12.53
C GLN A 138 -13.41 -14.43 11.25
N LYS A 139 -12.52 -14.81 10.33
CA LYS A 139 -12.84 -15.37 9.01
C LYS A 139 -12.75 -16.89 9.03
#